data_AF-A0A7Y2L4I2-F1
#
_entry.id   AF-A0A7Y2L4I2-F1
#
_cell.length_a   1.000
_cell.length_b   1.000
_cell.length_c   1.000
_cell.angle_alpha   90.00
_cell.angle_beta   90.00
_cell.angle_gamma   90.00
#
_symmetry.space_group_name_H-M   'P 1'
#
loop_
_entity.id
_entity.type
_entity.pdbx_description
1 polymer ?
#
loop_
_entity_poly.entity_id
_entity_poly.type
_entity_poly.pdbx_seq_one_letter_code
_entity_poly.pdbx_strand_id
1 'polypeptide(L)'
;MNLEWQGAWASVIHHPLFGIGITLGAYQLVLAAYEKTRWIFLQPVLASMLLVIGVLVSCGLSYVEYRKSTEILSILLGPATVALAVPLYLNLRRIRQLFWPIFTTLVIGGVLATGLVVLLGWW
;
A
#
# COMPACT_ATOMS: atom_id res chain seq x y z
N MET A 1 -26.43 28.97 7.78
CA MET A 1 -26.32 27.70 8.54
C MET A 1 -25.81 26.51 7.70
N ASN A 2 -25.39 26.69 6.44
CA ASN A 2 -24.82 25.63 5.58
C ASN A 2 -23.29 25.73 5.36
N LEU A 3 -22.62 26.76 5.91
CA LEU A 3 -21.18 26.99 5.72
C LEU A 3 -20.30 26.28 6.77
N GLU A 4 -20.81 26.04 7.98
CA GLU A 4 -20.00 25.47 9.08
C GLU A 4 -19.72 23.97 8.88
N TRP A 5 -20.67 23.23 8.29
CA TRP A 5 -20.46 21.83 7.93
C TRP A 5 -19.36 21.68 6.89
N GLN A 6 -19.34 22.51 5.83
CA GLN A 6 -18.33 22.44 4.77
C GLN A 6 -16.90 22.73 5.29
N GLY A 7 -16.76 23.68 6.22
CA GLY A 7 -15.49 23.96 6.89
C GLY A 7 -15.02 22.86 7.84
N ALA A 8 -15.95 22.17 8.52
CA ALA A 8 -15.65 21.00 9.34
C ALA A 8 -15.19 19.81 8.50
N TRP A 9 -15.85 19.54 7.36
CA TRP A 9 -15.43 18.51 6.41
C TRP A 9 -14.04 18.79 5.86
N ALA A 10 -13.75 20.03 5.44
CA ALA A 10 -12.42 20.42 4.99
C ALA A 10 -11.35 20.27 6.08
N SER A 11 -11.66 20.65 7.32
CA SER A 11 -10.71 20.56 8.45
C SER A 11 -10.38 19.11 8.83
N VAL A 12 -11.34 18.18 8.68
CA VAL A 12 -11.12 16.74 8.90
C VAL A 12 -10.28 16.14 7.77
N ILE A 13 -10.50 16.58 6.53
CA ILE A 13 -9.79 16.12 5.34
C ILE A 13 -8.31 16.53 5.35
N HIS A 14 -7.99 17.73 5.86
CA HIS A 14 -6.62 18.21 6.03
C HIS A 14 -5.90 17.65 7.27
N HIS A 15 -6.57 16.80 8.07
CA HIS A 15 -5.97 16.26 9.27
C HIS A 15 -4.99 15.12 8.92
N PRO A 16 -3.75 15.11 9.45
CA PRO A 16 -2.74 14.10 9.13
C PRO A 16 -3.19 12.65 9.44
N LEU A 17 -4.17 12.47 10.32
CA LEU A 17 -4.75 11.16 10.63
C LEU A 17 -5.70 10.63 9.54
N PHE A 18 -6.20 11.49 8.65
CA PHE A 18 -7.16 11.11 7.61
C PHE A 18 -6.55 10.16 6.57
N GLY A 19 -5.32 10.45 6.12
CA GLY A 19 -4.60 9.59 5.16
C GLY A 19 -4.29 8.19 5.72
N ILE A 20 -3.89 8.12 7.00
CA ILE A 20 -3.66 6.84 7.69
C ILE A 20 -4.97 6.09 7.89
N GLY A 21 -6.02 6.79 8.34
CA GLY A 21 -7.35 6.21 8.55
C GLY A 21 -7.95 5.63 7.28
N ILE A 22 -7.86 6.33 6.15
CA ILE A 22 -8.30 5.81 4.85
C ILE A 22 -7.47 4.60 4.44
N THR A 23 -6.15 4.65 4.57
CA THR A 23 -5.28 3.55 4.14
C THR A 23 -5.55 2.28 4.96
N LEU A 24 -5.64 2.40 6.28
CA LEU A 24 -5.95 1.28 7.17
C LEU A 24 -7.40 0.79 7.02
N GLY A 25 -8.35 1.71 6.91
CA GLY A 25 -9.77 1.38 6.71
C GLY A 25 -10.01 0.67 5.38
N ALA A 26 -9.45 1.18 4.29
CA ALA A 26 -9.48 0.54 2.97
C ALA A 26 -8.85 -0.86 3.02
N TYR A 27 -7.66 -0.98 3.62
CA TYR A 27 -6.99 -2.27 3.76
C TYR A 27 -7.82 -3.27 4.57
N GLN A 28 -8.40 -2.85 5.69
CA GLN A 28 -9.19 -3.72 6.55
C GLN A 28 -10.52 -4.15 5.90
N LEU A 29 -11.20 -3.26 5.19
CA LEU A 29 -12.41 -3.59 4.43
C LEU A 29 -12.11 -4.61 3.33
N VAL A 30 -11.04 -4.39 2.57
CA VAL A 30 -10.61 -5.31 1.51
C VAL A 30 -10.15 -6.64 2.11
N LEU A 31 -9.45 -6.62 3.24
CA LEU A 31 -9.00 -7.83 3.93
C LEU A 31 -10.19 -8.66 4.42
N ALA A 32 -11.19 -8.04 5.04
CA ALA A 32 -12.42 -8.71 5.46
C ALA A 32 -13.19 -9.30 4.27
N ALA A 33 -13.24 -8.58 3.14
CA ALA A 33 -13.83 -9.08 1.90
C ALA A 33 -13.02 -10.25 1.29
N TYR A 34 -11.69 -10.18 1.37
CA TYR A 34 -10.78 -11.24 0.93
C TYR A 34 -10.93 -12.51 1.75
N GLU A 35 -11.00 -12.41 3.09
CA GLU A 35 -11.21 -13.57 3.96
C GLU A 35 -12.53 -14.29 3.67
N LYS A 36 -13.58 -13.55 3.32
CA LYS A 36 -14.89 -14.11 2.99
C LYS A 36 -14.94 -14.78 1.62
N THR A 37 -14.16 -14.28 0.65
CA THR A 37 -14.22 -14.73 -0.75
C THR A 37 -13.09 -15.71 -1.12
N ARG A 38 -11.94 -15.63 -0.44
CA ARG A 38 -10.66 -16.33 -0.74
C ARG A 38 -10.26 -16.34 -2.22
N TRP A 39 -10.67 -15.34 -2.99
CA TRP A 39 -10.36 -15.26 -4.41
C TRP A 39 -8.94 -14.75 -4.64
N ILE A 40 -8.16 -15.52 -5.40
CA ILE A 40 -6.75 -15.24 -5.76
C ILE A 40 -6.54 -13.86 -6.43
N PHE A 41 -7.55 -13.36 -7.15
CA PHE A 41 -7.47 -12.04 -7.80
C PHE A 41 -7.61 -10.86 -6.82
N LEU A 42 -8.15 -11.10 -5.63
CA LEU A 42 -8.44 -10.05 -4.66
C LEU A 42 -7.27 -9.88 -3.68
N GLN A 43 -6.05 -9.74 -4.21
CA GLN A 43 -4.87 -9.47 -3.39
C GLN A 43 -5.14 -8.23 -2.53
N PRO A 44 -5.15 -8.35 -1.18
CA PRO A 44 -5.62 -7.27 -0.33
C PRO A 44 -4.86 -5.97 -0.54
N VAL A 45 -3.56 -6.07 -0.84
CA VAL A 45 -2.69 -4.93 -1.13
C VAL A 45 -3.10 -4.22 -2.43
N LEU A 46 -3.31 -4.94 -3.53
CA LEU A 46 -3.69 -4.33 -4.82
C LEU A 46 -5.10 -3.73 -4.75
N ALA A 47 -6.07 -4.46 -4.21
CA ALA A 47 -7.45 -4.00 -4.13
C ALA A 47 -7.59 -2.80 -3.16
N SER A 48 -6.87 -2.79 -2.04
CA SER A 48 -6.84 -1.62 -1.15
C SER A 48 -6.16 -0.42 -1.80
N MET A 49 -5.07 -0.61 -2.53
CA MET A 49 -4.42 0.46 -3.30
C MET A 49 -5.38 1.11 -4.30
N LEU A 50 -6.10 0.30 -5.10
CA LEU A 50 -7.09 0.80 -6.05
C LEU A 50 -8.22 1.57 -5.35
N LEU A 51 -8.68 1.08 -4.18
CA LEU A 51 -9.71 1.75 -3.40
C LEU A 51 -9.20 3.10 -2.88
N VAL A 52 -7.99 3.16 -2.32
CA VAL A 52 -7.38 4.41 -1.84
C VAL A 52 -7.21 5.41 -2.98
N ILE A 53 -6.76 4.97 -4.17
CA ILE A 53 -6.66 5.83 -5.36
C ILE A 53 -8.04 6.39 -5.72
N GLY A 54 -9.09 5.56 -5.76
CA GLY A 54 -10.44 6.01 -6.05
C GLY A 54 -10.97 7.04 -5.04
N VAL A 55 -10.68 6.85 -3.75
CA VAL A 55 -11.04 7.81 -2.69
C VAL A 55 -10.26 9.12 -2.84
N LEU A 56 -8.96 9.06 -3.14
CA LEU A 56 -8.14 10.25 -3.36
C LEU A 56 -8.64 11.09 -4.55
N VAL A 57 -8.92 10.42 -5.68
CA VAL A 57 -9.39 11.08 -6.90
C VAL A 57 -10.78 11.67 -6.70
N SER A 58 -11.69 10.98 -6.02
CA SER A 58 -13.04 11.50 -5.74
C SER A 58 -13.06 12.65 -4.72
N CYS A 59 -12.14 12.66 -3.75
CA CYS A 59 -11.98 13.79 -2.82
C CYS A 59 -11.16 14.96 -3.39
N GLY A 60 -10.55 14.81 -4.58
CA GLY A 60 -9.67 15.84 -5.16
C GLY A 60 -8.40 16.11 -4.34
N LEU A 61 -7.99 15.15 -3.50
CA LEU A 61 -6.83 15.30 -2.63
C LEU A 61 -5.53 15.19 -3.42
N SER A 62 -4.59 16.11 -3.16
CA SER A 62 -3.27 16.02 -3.77
C SER A 62 -2.48 14.82 -3.18
N TYR A 63 -1.69 14.16 -4.02
CA TYR A 63 -0.79 13.09 -3.58
C TYR A 63 0.19 13.58 -2.50
N VAL A 64 0.62 14.84 -2.57
CA VAL A 64 1.54 15.45 -1.61
C VAL A 64 0.94 15.50 -0.21
N GLU A 65 -0.35 15.82 -0.11
CA GLU A 65 -1.08 15.88 1.15
C GLU A 65 -1.34 14.50 1.75
N TYR A 66 -1.70 13.54 0.91
CA TYR A 66 -1.79 12.13 1.31
C TYR A 66 -0.45 11.57 1.80
N ARG A 67 0.64 11.88 1.09
CA ARG A 67 1.99 11.44 1.44
C ARG A 67 2.44 12.02 2.78
N LYS A 68 2.15 13.29 3.03
CA LYS A 68 2.42 13.94 4.32
C LYS A 68 1.65 13.29 5.46
N SER A 69 0.39 12.93 5.21
CA SER A 69 -0.47 12.24 6.20
C SER A 69 0.02 10.82 6.51
N THR A 70 0.57 10.10 5.52
CA THR A 70 1.03 8.70 5.65
C THR A 70 2.51 8.56 6.04
N GLU A 71 3.18 9.64 6.43
CA GLU A 71 4.59 9.63 6.81
C GLU A 71 4.88 8.68 7.99
N ILE A 72 3.97 8.62 8.98
CA ILE A 72 4.08 7.69 10.11
C ILE A 72 4.13 6.23 9.63
N LEU A 73 3.31 5.85 8.64
CA LEU A 73 3.35 4.50 8.05
C LEU A 73 4.69 4.22 7.37
N SER A 74 5.29 5.23 6.74
CA SER A 74 6.62 5.12 6.13
C SER A 74 7.72 4.93 7.18
N ILE A 75 7.63 5.63 8.32
CA ILE A 75 8.55 5.44 9.45
C ILE A 75 8.42 4.02 10.01
N LEU A 76 7.19 3.53 10.17
CA LEU A 76 6.90 2.17 10.64
C LEU A 76 7.30 1.07 9.65
N LEU A 77 7.49 1.40 8.37
CA LEU A 77 8.01 0.46 7.37
C LEU A 77 9.44 0.01 7.73
N GLY A 78 10.24 0.86 8.36
CA GLY A 78 11.58 0.51 8.87
C GLY A 78 11.54 -0.68 9.85
N PRO A 79 10.90 -0.56 11.03
CA PRO A 79 10.80 -1.68 11.96
C PRO A 79 10.02 -2.86 11.38
N ALA A 80 9.04 -2.65 10.49
CA ALA A 80 8.34 -3.75 9.82
C ALA A 80 9.26 -4.56 8.87
N THR A 81 10.14 -3.90 8.12
CA THR A 81 11.11 -4.58 7.23
C THR A 81 12.18 -5.32 8.03
N VAL A 82 12.63 -4.76 9.16
CA VAL A 82 13.53 -5.47 10.09
C VAL A 82 12.82 -6.66 10.73
N ALA A 83 11.56 -6.52 11.14
CA ALA A 83 10.76 -7.62 11.67
C ALA A 83 10.57 -8.73 10.64
N LEU A 84 10.47 -8.40 9.35
CA LEU A 84 10.44 -9.37 8.24
C LEU A 84 11.81 -10.04 8.01
N ALA A 85 12.92 -9.35 8.29
CA ALA A 85 14.26 -9.94 8.21
C ALA A 85 14.47 -11.08 9.23
N VAL A 86 13.78 -11.05 10.38
CA VAL A 86 13.87 -12.12 11.40
C VAL A 86 13.41 -13.50 10.89
N PRO A 87 12.20 -13.70 10.33
CA PRO A 87 11.80 -14.99 9.79
C PRO A 87 12.63 -15.41 8.58
N LEU A 88 13.13 -14.47 7.78
CA LEU A 88 14.10 -14.73 6.72
C LEU A 88 15.41 -15.30 7.29
N TYR A 89 15.93 -14.69 8.36
CA TYR A 89 17.12 -15.15 9.07
C TYR A 89 16.95 -16.57 9.62
N LEU A 90 15.82 -16.83 10.28
CA LEU A 90 15.50 -18.15 10.83
C LEU A 90 15.42 -19.24 9.74
N ASN A 91 15.02 -18.88 8.51
CA ASN A 91 14.89 -19.78 7.38
C ASN A 91 16.04 -19.69 6.36
N LEU A 92 17.19 -19.09 6.72
CA LEU A 92 18.33 -18.89 5.81
C LEU A 92 18.84 -20.17 5.15
N ARG A 93 18.79 -21.31 5.85
CA ARG A 93 19.20 -22.60 5.27
C ARG A 93 18.36 -22.96 4.04
N ARG A 94 17.04 -22.74 4.11
CA ARG A 94 16.10 -23.01 3.01
C ARG A 94 16.30 -22.01 1.86
N ILE A 95 16.52 -20.74 2.19
CA ILE A 95 16.82 -19.70 1.19
C ILE A 95 18.10 -20.03 0.44
N ARG A 96 19.15 -20.48 1.14
CA ARG A 96 20.43 -20.86 0.51
C ARG A 96 20.29 -22.06 -0.43
N GLN A 97 19.46 -23.05 -0.09
CA GLN A 97 19.16 -24.18 -0.99
C GLN A 97 18.42 -23.74 -2.25
N LEU A 98 17.58 -22.72 -2.15
CA LEU A 98 16.77 -22.16 -3.24
C LEU A 98 17.37 -20.86 -3.81
N PHE A 99 18.66 -20.60 -3.58
CA PHE A 99 19.27 -19.31 -3.91
C PHE A 99 19.16 -18.98 -5.40
N TRP A 100 19.49 -19.94 -6.27
CA TRP A 100 19.42 -19.77 -7.72
C TRP A 100 17.99 -19.47 -8.24
N PRO A 101 16.96 -20.27 -7.87
CA PRO A 101 15.57 -19.94 -8.19
C PRO A 101 15.10 -18.58 -7.65
N ILE A 102 15.46 -18.23 -6.41
CA ILE A 102 15.04 -16.95 -5.79
C ILE A 102 15.70 -15.78 -6.52
N PHE A 103 17.00 -15.88 -6.80
CA PHE A 103 17.74 -14.82 -7.46
C PHE A 103 17.22 -14.57 -8.88
N THR A 104 17.01 -15.63 -9.67
CA THR A 104 16.50 -15.51 -11.04
C THR A 104 15.08 -14.94 -11.08
N THR A 105 14.18 -15.41 -10.21
CA THR A 105 12.81 -14.88 -10.15
C THR A 105 12.77 -13.43 -9.70
N LEU A 106 13.62 -13.03 -8.75
CA LEU A 106 13.69 -11.65 -8.28
C LEU A 106 14.24 -10.71 -9.36
N VAL A 107 15.30 -11.09 -10.06
CA VAL A 107 15.89 -10.29 -11.14
C VAL A 107 14.91 -10.15 -12.30
N ILE A 108 14.35 -11.27 -12.79
CA ILE A 108 13.41 -11.26 -13.91
C ILE A 108 12.15 -10.47 -13.52
N GLY A 109 11.57 -10.76 -12.36
CA GLY A 109 10.36 -10.08 -11.89
C GLY A 109 10.57 -8.59 -11.66
N GLY A 110 11.70 -8.19 -11.06
CA GLY A 110 12.02 -6.79 -10.81
C GLY A 110 12.26 -5.99 -12.09
N VAL A 111 12.99 -6.56 -13.06
CA VAL A 111 13.22 -5.94 -14.37
C VAL A 111 11.92 -5.83 -15.14
N LEU A 112 11.11 -6.89 -15.19
CA LEU A 112 9.81 -6.86 -15.86
C LEU A 112 8.85 -5.87 -15.22
N ALA A 113 8.74 -5.85 -13.89
CA ALA A 113 7.86 -4.91 -13.18
C ALA A 113 8.25 -3.46 -13.44
N THR A 114 9.54 -3.13 -13.30
CA THR A 114 10.05 -1.77 -13.56
C THR A 114 9.87 -1.39 -15.03
N GLY A 115 10.18 -2.30 -15.95
CA GLY A 115 10.01 -2.09 -17.39
C GLY A 115 8.55 -1.82 -17.77
N LEU A 116 7.62 -2.61 -17.25
CA LEU A 116 6.18 -2.42 -17.49
C LEU A 116 5.68 -1.08 -16.93
N VAL A 117 6.11 -0.68 -15.74
CA VAL A 117 5.73 0.61 -15.16
C VAL A 117 6.23 1.78 -16.01
N VAL A 118 7.49 1.74 -16.45
CA VAL A 118 8.05 2.80 -17.30
C VAL A 118 7.35 2.84 -18.66
N LEU A 119 7.06 1.68 -19.25
CA LEU A 119 6.36 1.58 -20.54
C LEU A 119 4.94 2.15 -20.45
N LEU A 120 4.19 1.79 -19.41
CA LEU A 120 2.84 2.29 -19.17
C LEU A 120 2.82 3.77 -18.77
N GLY A 121 3.81 4.24 -18.02
CA GLY A 121 3.90 5.65 -17.61
C GLY A 121 4.40 6.58 -18.72
N TRP A 122 5.01 6.05 -19.79
CA TRP A 122 5.35 6.82 -20.99
C TRP A 122 4.12 7.06 -21.88
N TRP A 123 3.09 6.21 -21.79
CA TRP A 123 1.87 6.28 -22.58
C TRP A 123 0.83 7.20 -21.95
#